data_AF-A0A5N8YIF1-F1
#
_entry.id   AF-A0A5N8YIF1-F1
#
_cell.length_a   1.000
_cell.length_b   1.000
_cell.length_c   1.000
_cell.angle_alpha   90.00
_cell.angle_beta   90.00
_cell.angle_gamma   90.00
#
_symmetry.space_group_name_H-M   'P 1'
#
loop_
_entity.id
_entity.type
_entity.pdbx_description
1 polymer ?
#
loop_
_entity_poly.entity_id
_entity_poly.type
_entity_poly.pdbx_seq_one_letter_code
_entity_poly.pdbx_strand_id
1 'polypeptide(L)' 'MADKNIQLMAHLMRRAGFGATRDELELRTSKGYEETVEELLNPDSYEIPDFDLPSLLRYQPGF' A
#
# COMPACT_ATOMS: atom_id res chain seq x y z
N MET A 1 -8.59 22.49 -7.07
CA MET A 1 -9.19 21.17 -6.73
C MET A 1 -8.13 20.07 -6.72
N ALA A 2 -7.29 19.97 -7.75
CA ALA A 2 -6.17 19.02 -7.81
C ALA A 2 -5.25 19.03 -6.57
N ASP A 3 -4.89 20.23 -6.07
CA ASP A 3 -4.00 20.35 -4.90
C ASP A 3 -4.59 19.73 -3.62
N LYS A 4 -5.91 19.84 -3.39
CA LYS A 4 -6.59 19.21 -2.25
C LYS A 4 -6.57 17.68 -2.34
N ASN A 5 -6.73 17.13 -3.55
CA ASN A 5 -6.69 15.68 -3.76
C ASN A 5 -5.28 15.13 -3.52
N ILE A 6 -4.24 15.85 -3.97
CA ILE A 6 -2.84 15.48 -3.69
C ILE A 6 -2.56 15.54 -2.19
N GLN A 7 -3.04 16.57 -1.48
CA GLN A 7 -2.89 16.64 -0.02
C GLN A 7 -3.57 15.48 0.70
N LEU A 8 -4.79 15.11 0.29
CA LEU A 8 -5.53 13.98 0.83
C LEU A 8 -4.80 12.65 0.55
N MET A 9 -4.35 12.44 -0.68
CA MET A 9 -3.58 11.26 -1.07
C MET A 9 -2.27 11.17 -0.26
N ALA A 10 -1.57 12.29 -0.10
CA ALA A 10 -0.34 12.34 0.70
C ALA A 10 -0.59 12.03 2.17
N HIS A 11 -1.73 12.46 2.71
CA HIS A 11 -2.12 12.12 4.07
C HIS A 11 -2.42 10.62 4.20
N LEU A 12 -3.20 10.04 3.27
CA LEU A 12 -3.47 8.61 3.22
C LEU A 12 -2.18 7.79 3.23
N MET A 13 -1.28 8.05 2.29
CA MET A 13 0.00 7.32 2.17
C MET A 13 0.76 7.33 3.49
N ARG A 14 1.00 8.53 4.06
CA ARG A 14 1.73 8.66 5.33
C ARG A 14 1.06 7.93 6.48
N ARG A 15 -0.27 7.92 6.55
CA ARG A 15 -1.01 7.28 7.66
C ARG A 15 -1.11 5.76 7.51
N ALA A 16 -1.14 5.26 6.29
CA ALA A 16 -1.04 3.83 5.98
C ALA A 16 0.39 3.29 6.15
N GLY A 17 1.36 4.14 6.51
CA GLY A 17 2.76 3.75 6.71
C GLY A 17 3.58 3.75 5.42
N PHE A 18 3.01 4.20 4.30
CA PHE A 18 3.69 4.31 3.02
C PHE A 18 4.25 5.72 2.81
N GLY A 19 5.47 5.80 2.27
CA GLY A 19 5.98 7.03 1.66
C GLY A 19 5.44 7.19 0.23
N ALA A 20 5.43 8.42 -0.29
CA ALA A 20 5.23 8.68 -1.71
C ALA A 20 5.89 10.01 -2.10
N THR A 21 6.55 10.02 -3.25
CA THR A 21 7.07 11.21 -3.93
C THR A 21 5.92 12.02 -4.55
N ARG A 22 6.20 13.24 -5.00
CA ARG A 22 5.19 14.09 -5.66
C ARG A 22 4.59 13.40 -6.88
N ASP A 23 5.42 12.81 -7.73
CA ASP A 23 4.98 12.18 -8.98
C ASP A 23 4.08 10.97 -8.71
N GLU A 24 4.41 10.15 -7.70
CA GLU A 24 3.57 9.03 -7.27
C GLU A 24 2.23 9.48 -6.71
N LEU A 25 2.20 10.60 -5.98
CA LEU A 25 0.96 11.18 -5.48
C LEU A 25 0.09 11.69 -6.62
N GLU A 26 0.67 12.29 -7.66
CA GLU A 26 -0.06 12.74 -8.84
C GLU A 26 -0.64 11.56 -9.64
N LEU A 27 0.13 10.49 -9.78
CA LEU A 27 -0.34 9.25 -10.42
C LEU A 27 -1.51 8.63 -9.65
N ARG A 28 -1.35 8.43 -8.34
CA ARG A 28 -2.41 7.85 -7.49
C ARG A 28 -3.62 8.78 -7.39
N THR A 29 -3.41 10.09 -7.37
CA THR A 29 -4.53 11.05 -7.42
C THR A 29 -5.30 10.95 -8.73
N SER A 30 -4.61 10.73 -9.84
CA SER A 30 -5.23 10.52 -11.16
C SER A 30 -5.98 9.19 -11.24
N LYS A 31 -5.49 8.16 -10.52
CA LYS A 31 -6.15 6.86 -10.37
C LYS A 31 -7.44 6.97 -9.56
N GLY A 32 -7.37 7.68 -8.43
CA GLY A 32 -8.50 7.90 -7.54
C GLY A 32 -8.25 7.36 -6.14
N TYR A 33 -8.98 7.90 -5.17
CA TYR A 33 -8.76 7.60 -3.76
C TYR A 33 -9.16 6.16 -3.42
N GLU A 34 -10.41 5.78 -3.70
CA GLU A 34 -10.94 4.45 -3.41
C GLU A 34 -10.13 3.34 -4.08
N GLU A 35 -9.78 3.50 -5.36
CA GLU A 35 -8.96 2.49 -6.05
C GLU A 35 -7.57 2.36 -5.41
N THR A 36 -6.95 3.47 -5.01
CA THR A 36 -5.68 3.42 -4.27
C THR A 36 -5.85 2.71 -2.91
N VAL A 37 -6.96 2.92 -2.21
CA VAL A 37 -7.24 2.24 -0.93
C VAL A 37 -7.40 0.74 -1.13
N GLU A 38 -8.18 0.32 -2.13
CA GLU A 38 -8.38 -1.11 -2.43
C GLU A 38 -7.04 -1.80 -2.75
N GLU A 39 -6.18 -1.15 -3.53
CA GLU A 39 -4.84 -1.70 -3.80
C GLU A 39 -4.01 -1.85 -2.55
N LEU A 40 -3.96 -0.81 -1.70
CA LEU A 40 -3.18 -0.86 -0.45
C LEU A 40 -3.67 -1.95 0.51
N LEU A 41 -4.95 -2.34 0.44
CA LEU A 41 -5.56 -3.36 1.28
C LEU A 41 -5.51 -4.76 0.68
N ASN A 42 -5.17 -4.91 -0.60
CA ASN A 42 -5.16 -6.18 -1.30
C ASN A 42 -3.73 -6.69 -1.56
N PRO A 43 -3.21 -7.66 -0.78
CA PRO A 43 -1.87 -8.21 -0.96
C PRO A 43 -1.65 -8.83 -2.34
N ASP A 44 -2.72 -9.38 -2.95
CA ASP A 44 -2.66 -10.03 -4.26
C ASP A 44 -2.31 -9.03 -5.38
N SER A 45 -2.61 -7.74 -5.18
CA SER A 45 -2.25 -6.67 -6.12
C SER A 45 -0.74 -6.45 -6.25
N TYR A 46 0.07 -7.02 -5.34
CA TYR A 46 1.52 -6.82 -5.27
C TYR A 46 2.31 -8.12 -5.40
N GLU A 47 1.68 -9.22 -5.83
CA GLU A 47 2.33 -10.54 -5.94
C GLU A 47 2.99 -10.99 -4.63
N ILE A 48 2.46 -10.55 -3.48
CA ILE A 48 2.97 -10.96 -2.17
C ILE A 48 2.61 -12.45 -2.01
N PRO A 49 3.59 -13.34 -1.84
CA PRO A 49 3.31 -14.76 -1.69
C PRO A 49 2.52 -15.01 -0.40
N ASP A 50 1.69 -16.06 -0.46
CA ASP A 50 1.00 -16.56 0.73
C ASP A 50 1.97 -16.85 1.87
N PHE A 51 1.44 -16.75 3.09
CA PHE A 51 2.22 -17.05 4.28
C PHE A 51 2.65 -18.52 4.30
N ASP A 52 3.95 -18.76 4.13
CA ASP A 52 4.55 -20.10 4.16
C ASP A 52 4.88 -20.52 5.60
N LEU A 53 3.84 -20.98 6.31
CA LEU A 53 3.96 -21.51 7.66
C LEU A 53 4.98 -22.66 7.78
N PRO A 54 5.03 -23.66 6.85
CA PRO A 54 6.08 -24.69 6.87
C PRO A 54 7.51 -24.13 6.87
N SER A 55 7.79 -23.11 6.06
CA SER A 55 9.11 -22.46 6.07
C SER A 55 9.38 -21.70 7.37
N LEU A 56 8.39 -20.98 7.90
CA LEU A 56 8.54 -20.29 9.19
C LEU A 56 8.92 -21.29 10.29
N LEU A 57 8.17 -22.38 10.44
CA LEU A 57 8.39 -23.38 11.50
C LEU A 57 9.73 -24.11 11.34
N ARG A 58 10.28 -24.21 10.12
CA ARG A 58 11.62 -24.76 9.89
C ARG A 58 12.71 -23.88 10.50
N TYR A 59 12.60 -22.55 10.36
CA TYR A 59 13.60 -21.60 10.85
C TYR A 59 13.34 -21.11 12.28
N GLN A 60 12.07 -21.05 12.70
CA GLN A 60 11.61 -20.70 14.04
C GLN A 60 10.66 -21.78 14.58
N PRO A 61 11.19 -22.94 15.00
CA PRO A 61 10.36 -24.06 15.48
C PRO A 61 9.65 -23.83 16.83
N GLY A 62 9.91 -22.70 17.49
CA GLY A 62 9.29 -22.33 18.78
C GLY A 62 8.16 -21.31 18.68
N PHE A 63 7.73 -20.95 17.46
CA PHE A 63 6.58 -20.09 17.21
C PHE A 63 5.28 -20.90 17.17
#